data_AF-A0A7I8JAC5-F1
#
_entry.id   AF-A0A7I8JAC5-F1
#
_cell.length_a   1.000
_cell.length_b   1.000
_cell.length_c   1.000
_cell.angle_alpha   90.00
_cell.angle_beta   90.00
_cell.angle_gamma   90.00
#
_symmetry.space_group_name_H-M   'P 1'
#
loop_
_entity.id
_entity.type
_entity.pdbx_description
1 polymer ?
#
loop_
_entity_poly.entity_id
_entity_poly.type
_entity_poly.pdbx_seq_one_letter_code
_entity_poly.pdbx_strand_id
1 'polypeptide(L)'
;MAGAGGQRMASMLPHLLKTLGGGHLSRLLIYQARHSRLSGNAPRAFSLYDQINLIDSVPEDQLRFQGYSDTGFTVNGVEYEGSLLIIGNLVTSWSPKSFSEITSDSLSMLKLIRPVPEILILGCGRQIQPVSPEVRQFIRSTGMKLEPIDSRNAASTYNILNEEGRVVAAALLPYGFSS
;
A
#
# COMPACT_ATOMS: atom_id res chain seq x y z
N MET A 1 -34.29 52.17 -28.79
CA MET A 1 -33.03 52.26 -29.57
C MET A 1 -31.92 51.56 -28.78
N ALA A 2 -31.24 50.62 -29.45
CA ALA A 2 -29.95 49.92 -29.20
C ALA A 2 -29.15 50.21 -27.90
N GLY A 3 -28.40 49.28 -27.27
CA GLY A 3 -27.91 47.95 -27.64
C GLY A 3 -26.49 47.73 -27.07
N ALA A 4 -26.12 46.47 -26.76
CA ALA A 4 -24.79 45.92 -26.44
C ALA A 4 -24.13 46.34 -25.09
N GLY A 5 -23.41 45.52 -24.34
CA GLY A 5 -22.91 44.16 -24.53
C GLY A 5 -21.72 43.92 -23.58
N GLY A 6 -21.70 42.77 -22.91
CA GLY A 6 -20.54 41.99 -22.47
C GLY A 6 -19.32 42.62 -21.76
N GLN A 7 -18.94 41.94 -20.68
CA GLN A 7 -17.57 41.74 -20.16
C GLN A 7 -16.98 42.78 -19.19
N ARG A 8 -16.84 42.39 -17.91
CA ARG A 8 -15.54 41.96 -17.30
C ARG A 8 -15.67 41.86 -15.77
N MET A 9 -15.68 40.62 -15.29
CA MET A 9 -15.23 40.27 -13.94
C MET A 9 -13.70 40.38 -13.86
N ALA A 10 -13.16 40.45 -12.64
CA ALA A 10 -11.75 40.23 -12.25
C ALA A 10 -10.88 41.48 -12.00
N SER A 11 -11.21 42.31 -11.01
CA SER A 11 -10.25 43.28 -10.45
C SER A 11 -10.04 43.21 -8.93
N MET A 12 -10.65 42.27 -8.21
CA MET A 12 -10.54 42.23 -6.73
C MET A 12 -10.00 40.93 -6.13
N LEU A 13 -9.57 39.98 -6.97
CA LEU A 13 -9.01 38.69 -6.51
C LEU A 13 -7.55 38.70 -5.98
N PRO A 14 -6.68 39.73 -6.15
CA PRO A 14 -5.33 39.64 -5.57
C PRO A 14 -5.26 39.83 -4.06
N HIS A 15 -6.30 40.35 -3.40
CA HIS A 15 -6.22 40.75 -1.99
C HIS A 15 -6.84 39.76 -1.00
N LEU A 16 -7.50 38.69 -1.49
CA LEU A 16 -8.06 37.61 -0.66
C LEU A 16 -7.25 36.31 -0.66
N LEU A 17 -6.08 36.30 -1.32
CA LEU A 17 -5.20 35.13 -1.40
C LEU A 17 -4.00 35.18 -0.43
N LYS A 18 -3.94 36.17 0.47
CA LYS A 18 -2.81 36.32 1.41
C LYS A 18 -3.05 35.79 2.81
N THR A 19 -4.19 35.14 3.06
CA THR A 19 -4.60 34.67 4.40
C THR A 19 -4.95 33.19 4.51
N LEU A 20 -4.83 32.41 3.43
CA LEU A 20 -5.02 30.96 3.47
C LEU A 20 -3.75 30.27 2.97
N GLY A 21 -3.12 29.51 3.87
CA GLY A 21 -1.81 28.88 3.73
C GLY A 21 -1.62 28.15 2.41
N GLY A 22 -0.59 28.59 1.68
CA GLY A 22 -0.17 28.03 0.41
C GLY A 22 0.48 26.65 0.58
N GLY A 23 0.11 25.73 -0.31
CA GLY A 23 0.74 24.43 -0.45
C GLY A 23 0.12 23.54 -1.53
N HIS A 24 -1.15 23.76 -1.90
CA HIS A 24 -1.86 22.77 -2.72
C HIS A 24 -2.02 23.13 -4.21
N LEU A 25 -2.04 24.41 -4.59
CA LEU A 25 -2.38 24.82 -5.97
C LEU A 25 -1.17 24.98 -6.90
N SER A 26 0.05 25.12 -6.35
CA SER A 26 1.27 25.23 -7.15
C SER A 26 1.67 23.90 -7.81
N ARG A 27 1.23 22.75 -7.27
CA ARG A 27 1.56 21.42 -7.82
C ARG A 27 0.75 21.06 -9.06
N LEU A 28 -0.49 21.54 -9.18
CA LEU A 28 -1.36 21.25 -10.34
C LEU A 28 -0.82 21.88 -11.64
N LEU A 29 -0.19 23.05 -11.53
CA LEU A 29 0.40 23.73 -12.68
C LEU A 29 1.72 23.11 -13.13
N ILE A 30 2.50 22.52 -12.21
CA ILE A 30 3.72 21.77 -12.55
C ILE A 30 3.37 20.44 -13.23
N TYR A 31 2.24 19.82 -12.85
CA TYR A 31 1.75 18.59 -13.46
C TYR A 31 1.38 18.81 -14.94
N GLN A 32 0.58 19.83 -15.25
CA GLN A 32 0.18 20.10 -16.65
C GLN A 32 1.37 20.42 -17.57
N ALA A 33 2.44 21.02 -17.04
CA ALA A 33 3.60 21.41 -17.83
C ALA A 33 4.58 20.26 -18.16
N ARG A 34 4.45 19.08 -17.54
CA ARG A 34 5.35 17.94 -17.79
C ARG A 34 4.84 16.95 -18.84
N HIS A 35 3.58 17.05 -19.26
CA HIS A 35 2.97 16.11 -20.22
C HIS A 35 3.01 16.55 -21.69
N SER A 36 3.74 17.62 -22.02
CA SER A 36 3.94 18.06 -23.41
C SER A 36 5.42 18.18 -23.74
N ARG A 37 6.10 17.05 -23.91
CA ARG A 37 7.32 16.91 -24.74
C ARG A 37 7.65 15.43 -24.98
N LEU A 38 7.16 14.90 -26.09
CA LEU A 38 7.68 13.67 -26.70
C LEU A 38 8.74 14.09 -27.74
N SER A 39 9.99 13.65 -27.57
CA SER A 39 10.97 13.49 -28.65
C SER A 39 12.17 12.68 -28.17
N GLY A 40 12.52 11.59 -28.88
CA GLY A 40 13.82 10.91 -28.78
C GLY A 40 13.75 9.38 -28.64
N ASN A 41 14.19 8.68 -29.69
CA ASN A 41 14.31 7.21 -29.83
C ASN A 41 15.17 6.52 -28.74
N ALA A 42 14.69 5.39 -28.17
CA ALA A 42 15.30 4.05 -28.27
C ALA A 42 14.58 3.02 -27.35
N PRO A 43 14.47 1.72 -27.73
CA PRO A 43 13.61 0.75 -27.05
C PRO A 43 14.39 -0.26 -26.19
N ARG A 44 13.87 -0.60 -25.00
CA ARG A 44 14.09 -1.91 -24.35
C ARG A 44 12.83 -2.27 -23.56
N ALA A 45 12.32 -3.46 -23.84
CA ALA A 45 11.13 -4.10 -23.29
C ALA A 45 10.73 -3.61 -21.88
N PHE A 46 9.77 -2.70 -21.83
CA PHE A 46 8.98 -2.47 -20.63
C PHE A 46 8.07 -3.69 -20.47
N SER A 47 8.25 -4.40 -19.37
CA SER A 47 7.43 -5.54 -18.97
C SER A 47 5.96 -5.12 -18.98
N LEU A 48 5.11 -5.88 -19.67
CA LEU A 48 3.65 -5.63 -19.74
C LEU A 48 2.97 -5.61 -18.36
N TYR A 49 3.67 -6.03 -17.30
CA TYR A 49 3.21 -5.97 -15.91
C TYR A 49 3.35 -4.58 -15.28
N ASP A 50 4.17 -3.68 -15.83
CA ASP A 50 4.40 -2.33 -15.28
C ASP A 50 3.33 -1.31 -15.78
N GLN A 51 2.47 -1.73 -16.73
CA GLN A 51 1.49 -0.86 -17.40
C GLN A 51 0.05 -0.98 -16.89
N ILE A 52 -0.21 -1.67 -15.78
CA ILE A 52 -1.54 -1.65 -15.15
C ILE A 52 -1.51 -0.71 -13.94
N ASN A 53 -1.31 0.58 -14.20
CA ASN A 53 -1.69 1.66 -13.27
C ASN A 53 -3.07 2.19 -13.68
N LEU A 54 -4.08 1.33 -13.69
CA LEU A 54 -5.46 1.69 -14.03
C LEU A 54 -6.46 1.15 -13.00
N ILE A 55 -6.34 1.60 -11.74
CA ILE A 55 -7.49 1.74 -10.83
C ILE A 55 -7.28 3.08 -10.09
N ASP A 56 -7.75 4.15 -10.73
CA ASP A 56 -7.57 5.54 -10.28
C ASP A 56 -8.66 6.00 -9.28
N SER A 57 -9.12 5.08 -8.41
CA SER A 57 -9.97 5.43 -7.26
C SER A 57 -10.04 4.28 -6.26
N VAL A 58 -8.90 3.97 -5.65
CA VAL A 58 -8.90 3.25 -4.38
C VAL A 58 -9.43 4.23 -3.32
N PRO A 59 -10.46 3.88 -2.51
CA PRO A 59 -10.92 4.76 -1.44
C PRO A 59 -9.73 5.16 -0.56
N GLU A 60 -9.63 6.45 -0.18
CA GLU A 60 -8.54 7.00 0.65
C GLU A 60 -8.32 6.20 1.96
N ASP A 61 -9.32 5.43 2.37
CA ASP A 61 -9.35 4.63 3.59
C ASP A 61 -8.66 3.26 3.48
N GLN A 62 -8.29 2.77 2.28
CA GLN A 62 -7.66 1.46 2.14
C GLN A 62 -6.15 1.52 2.37
N LEU A 63 -5.62 0.55 3.14
CA LEU A 63 -4.18 0.39 3.31
C LEU A 63 -3.53 -0.12 2.02
N ARG A 64 -2.42 0.53 1.64
CA ARG A 64 -1.61 0.17 0.49
C ARG A 64 -0.14 0.19 0.83
N PHE A 65 0.55 -0.92 0.56
CA PHE A 65 2.00 -0.96 0.51
C PHE A 65 2.51 -0.21 -0.73
N GLN A 66 3.43 0.71 -0.51
CA GLN A 66 4.03 1.56 -1.56
C GLN A 66 5.53 1.30 -1.71
N GLY A 67 6.18 0.82 -0.65
CA GLY A 67 7.62 0.57 -0.62
C GLY A 67 7.99 -0.47 0.43
N TYR A 68 9.21 -0.97 0.32
CA TYR A 68 9.85 -1.85 1.28
C TYR A 68 11.34 -1.54 1.30
N SER A 69 11.95 -1.78 2.45
CA SER A 69 13.38 -1.66 2.67
C SER A 69 13.91 -2.95 3.31
N ASP A 70 15.20 -2.99 3.60
CA ASP A 70 15.79 -4.07 4.38
C ASP A 70 15.25 -4.09 5.83
N THR A 71 14.76 -2.95 6.32
CA THR A 71 14.33 -2.78 7.72
C THR A 71 12.83 -2.70 7.90
N GLY A 72 12.03 -2.49 6.85
CA GLY A 72 10.61 -2.20 7.02
C GLY A 72 9.82 -2.00 5.73
N PHE A 73 8.71 -1.27 5.84
CA PHE A 73 7.72 -1.06 4.78
C PHE A 73 7.19 0.36 4.77
N THR A 74 6.80 0.85 3.60
CA THR A 74 6.07 2.10 3.45
C THR A 74 4.61 1.79 3.16
N VAL A 75 3.71 2.19 4.04
CA VAL A 75 2.26 1.98 3.91
C VAL A 75 1.56 3.33 3.97
N ASN A 76 0.76 3.66 2.95
CA ASN A 76 0.06 4.95 2.83
C ASN A 76 0.96 6.18 3.07
N GLY A 77 2.20 6.15 2.57
CA GLY A 77 3.18 7.23 2.72
C GLY A 77 3.88 7.30 4.07
N VAL A 78 3.57 6.39 4.99
CA VAL A 78 4.21 6.28 6.31
C VAL A 78 5.21 5.14 6.31
N GLU A 79 6.42 5.40 6.79
CA GLU A 79 7.46 4.38 6.98
C GLU A 79 7.28 3.68 8.31
N TYR A 80 7.25 2.35 8.26
CA TYR A 80 7.16 1.47 9.42
C TYR A 80 8.39 0.58 9.46
N GLU A 81 9.12 0.64 10.56
CA GLU A 81 10.27 -0.23 10.79
C GLU A 81 9.87 -1.54 11.47
N GLY A 82 10.58 -2.61 11.12
CA GLY A 82 10.38 -3.95 11.65
C GLY A 82 9.25 -4.72 10.99
N SER A 83 8.87 -5.80 11.63
CA SER A 83 7.82 -6.69 11.17
C SER A 83 6.45 -6.11 11.41
N LEU A 84 5.54 -6.34 10.46
CA LEU A 84 4.21 -5.77 10.49
C LEU A 84 3.15 -6.85 10.45
N LEU A 85 2.07 -6.60 11.17
CA LEU A 85 0.82 -7.31 11.04
C LEU A 85 -0.26 -6.33 10.60
N ILE A 86 -0.92 -6.65 9.50
CA ILE A 86 -1.96 -5.87 8.86
C ILE A 86 -3.28 -6.62 8.94
N ILE A 87 -4.31 -5.97 9.47
CA ILE A 87 -5.63 -6.56 9.67
C ILE A 87 -6.70 -5.53 9.30
N GLY A 88 -7.37 -5.70 8.16
CA GLY A 88 -8.26 -4.67 7.63
C GLY A 88 -7.48 -3.37 7.41
N ASN A 89 -7.90 -2.28 8.06
CA ASN A 89 -7.24 -0.97 8.00
C ASN A 89 -6.26 -0.71 9.16
N LEU A 90 -5.94 -1.74 9.97
CA LEU A 90 -5.00 -1.62 11.07
C LEU A 90 -3.59 -2.06 10.64
N VAL A 91 -2.60 -1.19 10.86
CA VAL A 91 -1.17 -1.50 10.82
C VAL A 91 -0.67 -1.60 12.26
N THR A 92 -0.08 -2.73 12.64
CA THR A 92 0.57 -2.88 13.94
C THR A 92 1.95 -3.49 13.82
N SER A 93 2.85 -3.12 14.74
CA SER A 93 4.12 -3.81 14.91
C SER A 93 3.88 -5.26 15.30
N TRP A 94 4.67 -6.16 14.73
CA TRP A 94 4.65 -7.59 15.00
C TRP A 94 6.00 -8.02 15.56
N SER A 95 5.98 -8.81 16.63
CA SER A 95 7.19 -9.10 17.43
C SER A 95 8.30 -9.89 16.71
N PRO A 96 8.01 -10.91 15.86
CA PRO A 96 9.04 -11.73 15.24
C PRO A 96 10.04 -10.91 14.42
N LYS A 97 11.33 -11.12 14.66
CA LYS A 97 12.44 -10.50 13.90
C LYS A 97 13.14 -11.47 12.95
N SER A 98 12.76 -12.74 13.00
CA SER A 98 13.27 -13.80 12.13
C SER A 98 12.16 -14.81 11.87
N PHE A 99 12.34 -15.65 10.86
CA PHE A 99 11.32 -16.65 10.50
C PHE A 99 11.11 -17.71 11.59
N SER A 100 12.16 -18.05 12.35
CA SER A 100 12.08 -19.03 13.44
C SER A 100 11.23 -18.56 14.62
N GLU A 101 11.02 -17.25 14.76
CA GLU A 101 10.17 -16.64 15.79
C GLU A 101 8.68 -16.61 15.41
N ILE A 102 8.32 -17.07 14.20
CA ILE A 102 6.93 -17.19 13.77
C ILE A 102 6.34 -18.46 14.40
N THR A 103 5.50 -18.24 15.41
CA THR A 103 4.87 -19.28 16.22
C THR A 103 3.37 -19.06 16.27
N SER A 104 2.64 -20.06 16.77
CA SER A 104 1.21 -19.93 17.04
C SER A 104 0.92 -18.78 18.02
N ASP A 105 1.79 -18.57 19.00
CA ASP A 105 1.70 -17.50 19.99
C ASP A 105 1.94 -16.11 19.38
N SER A 106 2.94 -15.96 18.51
CA SER A 106 3.19 -14.67 17.86
C SER A 106 2.07 -14.26 16.88
N LEU A 107 1.22 -15.21 16.48
CA LEU A 107 0.03 -14.98 15.65
C LEU A 107 -1.29 -15.07 16.44
N SER A 108 -1.24 -15.23 17.76
CA SER A 108 -2.40 -15.48 18.64
C SER A 108 -3.52 -14.45 18.50
N MET A 109 -3.18 -13.17 18.28
CA MET A 109 -4.15 -12.08 18.11
C MET A 109 -5.12 -12.30 16.95
N LEU A 110 -4.73 -13.06 15.93
CA LEU A 110 -5.59 -13.37 14.78
C LEU A 110 -6.86 -14.13 15.16
N LYS A 111 -6.86 -14.87 16.29
CA LYS A 111 -8.07 -15.55 16.80
C LYS A 111 -9.17 -14.59 17.23
N LEU A 112 -8.81 -13.37 17.60
CA LEU A 112 -9.72 -12.35 18.13
C LEU A 112 -10.35 -11.48 17.04
N ILE A 113 -9.82 -11.54 15.82
CA ILE A 113 -10.21 -10.65 14.73
C ILE A 113 -11.57 -11.02 14.16
N ARG A 114 -12.45 -10.03 14.04
CA ARG A 114 -13.77 -10.16 13.42
C ARG A 114 -14.03 -8.96 12.48
N PRO A 115 -14.59 -9.18 11.27
CA PRO A 115 -14.84 -10.47 10.63
C PRO A 115 -13.54 -11.27 10.41
N VAL A 116 -13.64 -12.59 10.34
CA VAL A 116 -12.46 -13.45 10.11
C VAL A 116 -11.95 -13.22 8.69
N PRO A 117 -10.67 -12.87 8.49
CA PRO A 117 -10.11 -12.76 7.15
C PRO A 117 -10.23 -14.07 6.36
N GLU A 118 -10.33 -13.99 5.04
CA GLU A 118 -10.36 -15.18 4.20
C GLU A 118 -8.97 -15.84 4.10
N ILE A 119 -7.92 -15.02 4.17
CA ILE A 119 -6.54 -15.40 3.93
C ILE A 119 -5.58 -14.55 4.76
N LEU A 120 -4.57 -15.21 5.32
CA LEU A 120 -3.36 -14.60 5.85
C LEU A 120 -2.24 -14.78 4.84
N ILE A 121 -1.73 -13.67 4.31
CA ILE A 121 -0.49 -13.65 3.54
C ILE A 121 0.68 -13.56 4.52
N LEU A 122 1.58 -14.54 4.50
CA LEU A 122 2.75 -14.58 5.36
C LEU A 122 4.00 -14.21 4.55
N GLY A 123 4.49 -12.98 4.72
CA GLY A 123 5.74 -12.49 4.15
C GLY A 123 6.95 -13.01 4.93
N CYS A 124 7.68 -13.94 4.32
CA CYS A 124 8.77 -14.70 4.96
C CYS A 124 10.14 -13.99 4.91
N GLY A 125 10.17 -12.69 4.58
CA GLY A 125 11.40 -11.94 4.32
C GLY A 125 11.85 -12.10 2.87
N ARG A 126 13.15 -12.33 2.66
CA ARG A 126 13.75 -12.38 1.31
C ARG A 126 13.41 -13.63 0.50
N GLN A 127 13.14 -14.74 1.18
CA GLN A 127 12.85 -16.02 0.53
C GLN A 127 11.69 -16.71 1.24
N ILE A 128 10.93 -17.49 0.47
CA ILE A 128 9.87 -18.33 1.01
C ILE A 128 10.51 -19.40 1.90
N GLN A 129 9.96 -19.57 3.10
CA GLN A 129 10.42 -20.58 4.04
C GLN A 129 9.30 -21.57 4.38
N PRO A 130 9.64 -22.86 4.64
CA PRO A 130 8.66 -23.86 4.98
C PRO A 130 8.03 -23.55 6.35
N VAL A 131 6.77 -23.09 6.33
CA VAL A 131 6.02 -22.83 7.56
C VAL A 131 5.78 -24.11 8.34
N SER A 132 6.01 -24.05 9.66
CA SER A 132 5.85 -25.17 10.57
C SER A 132 4.41 -25.74 10.52
N PRO A 133 4.24 -27.07 10.71
CA PRO A 133 2.92 -27.69 10.77
C PRO A 133 2.01 -27.07 11.86
N GLU A 134 2.60 -26.67 12.98
CA GLU A 134 1.90 -26.03 14.09
C GLU A 134 1.27 -24.70 13.68
N VAL A 135 2.04 -23.81 13.04
CA VAL A 135 1.53 -22.51 12.55
C VAL A 135 0.46 -22.73 11.48
N ARG A 136 0.66 -23.68 10.56
CA ARG A 136 -0.36 -24.05 9.56
C ARG A 136 -1.67 -24.50 10.21
N GLN A 137 -1.58 -25.35 11.23
CA GLN A 137 -2.74 -25.83 11.97
C GLN A 137 -3.42 -24.71 12.76
N PHE A 138 -2.64 -23.84 13.40
CA PHE A 138 -3.14 -22.68 14.12
C PHE A 138 -3.93 -21.75 13.20
N ILE A 139 -3.38 -21.37 12.05
CA ILE A 139 -4.08 -20.50 11.08
C ILE A 139 -5.33 -21.19 10.55
N ARG A 140 -5.26 -22.48 10.18
CA ARG A 140 -6.44 -23.22 9.75
C ARG A 140 -7.55 -23.25 10.81
N SER A 141 -7.20 -23.32 12.10
CA SER A 141 -8.17 -23.32 13.21
C SER A 141 -8.94 -22.01 13.36
N THR A 142 -8.40 -20.91 12.83
CA THR A 142 -9.09 -19.60 12.83
C THR A 142 -10.14 -19.48 11.72
N GLY A 143 -10.08 -20.35 10.70
CA GLY A 143 -10.89 -20.26 9.48
C GLY A 143 -10.18 -19.60 8.29
N MET A 144 -8.98 -19.04 8.50
CA MET A 144 -8.17 -18.43 7.44
C MET A 144 -7.44 -19.48 6.58
N LYS A 145 -7.25 -19.18 5.29
CA LYS A 145 -6.21 -19.80 4.45
C LYS A 145 -4.84 -19.18 4.77
N LEU A 146 -3.77 -19.94 4.61
CA LEU A 146 -2.40 -19.47 4.81
C LEU A 146 -1.64 -19.50 3.48
N GLU A 147 -1.08 -18.36 3.08
CA GLU A 147 -0.27 -18.22 1.87
C GLU A 147 1.13 -17.67 2.21
N PRO A 148 2.14 -18.55 2.36
CA PRO A 148 3.51 -18.12 2.63
C PRO A 148 4.25 -17.77 1.34
N ILE A 149 4.72 -16.52 1.23
CA ILE A 149 5.50 -16.02 0.09
C ILE A 149 6.61 -15.06 0.59
N ASP A 150 7.51 -14.59 -0.28
CA ASP A 150 8.47 -13.55 0.09
C ASP A 150 7.75 -12.22 0.36
N SER A 151 8.36 -11.36 1.18
CA SER A 151 7.68 -10.15 1.67
C SER A 151 7.42 -9.11 0.60
N ARG A 152 8.22 -9.08 -0.48
CA ARG A 152 7.97 -8.19 -1.62
C ARG A 152 6.69 -8.62 -2.33
N ASN A 153 6.58 -9.90 -2.66
CA ASN A 153 5.38 -10.43 -3.29
C ASN A 153 4.17 -10.38 -2.35
N ALA A 154 4.36 -10.60 -1.04
CA ALA A 154 3.32 -10.47 -0.04
C ALA A 154 2.65 -9.09 -0.03
N ALA A 155 3.45 -8.02 -0.06
CA ALA A 155 2.95 -6.65 -0.11
C ALA A 155 2.09 -6.40 -1.37
N SER A 156 2.57 -6.85 -2.53
CA SER A 156 1.82 -6.74 -3.80
C SER A 156 0.54 -7.56 -3.80
N THR A 157 0.58 -8.81 -3.32
CA THR A 157 -0.61 -9.67 -3.23
C THR A 157 -1.63 -9.08 -2.25
N TYR A 158 -1.19 -8.54 -1.11
CA TYR A 158 -2.08 -7.86 -0.17
C TYR A 158 -2.81 -6.69 -0.85
N ASN A 159 -2.08 -5.83 -1.57
CA ASN A 159 -2.66 -4.70 -2.28
C ASN A 159 -3.76 -5.15 -3.25
N ILE A 160 -3.48 -6.15 -4.09
CA ILE A 160 -4.46 -6.68 -5.06
C ILE A 160 -5.71 -7.19 -4.35
N LEU A 161 -5.55 -8.03 -3.33
CA LEU A 161 -6.70 -8.60 -2.61
C LEU A 161 -7.51 -7.53 -1.84
N ASN A 162 -6.82 -6.52 -1.30
CA ASN A 162 -7.45 -5.42 -0.60
C ASN A 162 -8.24 -4.52 -1.57
N GLU A 163 -7.68 -4.23 -2.75
CA GLU A 163 -8.34 -3.49 -3.83
C GLU A 163 -9.57 -4.22 -4.38
N GLU A 164 -9.54 -5.56 -4.42
CA GLU A 164 -10.71 -6.39 -4.74
C GLU A 164 -11.82 -6.33 -3.67
N GLY A 165 -11.58 -5.64 -2.55
CA GLY A 165 -12.53 -5.52 -1.44
C GLY A 165 -12.63 -6.77 -0.56
N ARG A 166 -11.63 -7.66 -0.63
CA ARG A 166 -11.61 -8.90 0.16
C ARG A 166 -11.10 -8.64 1.57
N VAL A 167 -11.56 -9.45 2.52
CA VAL A 167 -11.06 -9.38 3.90
C VAL A 167 -9.74 -10.15 3.97
N VAL A 168 -8.63 -9.46 3.82
CA VAL A 168 -7.27 -10.01 3.83
C VAL A 168 -6.48 -9.53 5.06
N ALA A 169 -5.66 -10.43 5.60
CA ALA A 169 -4.64 -10.09 6.59
C ALA A 169 -3.25 -10.36 6.02
N ALA A 170 -2.24 -9.64 6.50
CA ALA A 170 -0.84 -9.88 6.16
C ALA A 170 0.06 -9.82 7.39
N ALA A 171 1.00 -10.75 7.50
CA ALA A 171 2.07 -10.73 8.51
C ALA A 171 3.39 -10.75 7.75
N LEU A 172 4.21 -9.70 7.85
CA LEU A 172 5.40 -9.53 7.01
C LEU A 172 6.66 -9.31 7.84
N LEU A 173 7.70 -10.09 7.54
CA LEU A 173 9.07 -9.81 7.96
C LEU A 173 9.77 -8.89 6.93
N PRO A 174 10.52 -7.87 7.34
CA PRO A 174 11.40 -7.10 6.47
C PRO A 174 12.36 -7.94 5.63
N TYR A 175 12.81 -7.36 4.51
CA TYR A 175 13.66 -8.07 3.55
C TYR A 175 15.07 -8.36 4.09
N GLY A 176 15.58 -7.52 4.99
CA GLY A 176 16.90 -7.64 5.59
C GLY A 176 16.97 -8.64 6.74
N PHE A 177 15.85 -9.21 7.18
CA PHE A 177 15.87 -10.28 8.16
C PHE A 177 16.27 -11.60 7.50
N SER A 178 17.47 -12.07 7.85
CA SER A 178 17.93 -13.42 7.53
C SER A 178 17.34 -14.43 8.53
N SER A 179 17.12 -15.64 8.02
CA SER A 179 16.75 -16.83 8.80
C SER A 179 17.80 -17.19 9.86
#